data_AF-A0A948CE82-F1
#
_entry.id   AF-A0A948CE82-F1
#
_cell.length_a   1.000
_cell.length_b   1.000
_cell.length_c   1.000
_cell.angle_alpha   90.00
_cell.angle_beta   90.00
_cell.angle_gamma   90.00
#
_symmetry.space_group_name_H-M   'P 1'
#
loop_
_entity.id
_entity.type
_entity.pdbx_description
1 polymer ?
#
loop_
_entity_poly.entity_id
_entity_poly.type
_entity_poly.pdbx_seq_one_letter_code
_entity_poly.pdbx_strand_id
1 'polypeptide(L)'
;MLDGDGVVAAGESLVVASDVESGVSVGLSYDEALSEPVVAGSSAVYGVDEQSVVRVTAVDAGFAAHVVLAQAPASVVEDGDTGAGPVYRLPLQVEGATARLSQGALEFVDADGAVVAVSSTLRMWDASVDEFGDPANVALVDAALVAGDSGAQVLELRPDPAFLADPDTVYPVTVDPDVTLNPSSDTYVSNGAWGQSDASFAGDWSLRVGSN
;
A
#
# COMPACT_ATOMS: atom_id res chain seq x y z
N MET A 1 -5.56 25.49 0.99
CA MET A 1 -4.20 24.99 1.28
C MET A 1 -4.48 23.64 1.89
N LEU A 2 -4.09 22.57 1.20
CA LEU A 2 -4.45 21.21 1.60
C LEU A 2 -3.49 20.83 2.73
N ASP A 3 -3.98 20.74 3.97
CA ASP A 3 -3.21 20.35 5.16
C ASP A 3 -3.50 18.85 5.46
N GLY A 4 -3.18 17.98 4.51
CA GLY A 4 -3.40 16.53 4.56
C GLY A 4 -2.16 15.78 5.06
N ASP A 5 -1.61 16.16 6.21
CA ASP A 5 -0.35 15.60 6.69
C ASP A 5 -0.53 14.13 7.16
N GLY A 6 0.19 13.20 6.52
CA GLY A 6 0.38 11.86 7.04
C GLY A 6 1.27 11.86 8.29
N VAL A 7 0.93 11.06 9.30
CA VAL A 7 1.73 10.90 10.51
C VAL A 7 2.00 9.42 10.77
N VAL A 8 3.28 9.09 10.92
CA VAL A 8 3.72 7.77 11.38
C VAL A 8 3.48 7.66 12.88
N ALA A 9 2.79 6.62 13.32
CA ALA A 9 2.45 6.42 14.73
C ALA A 9 3.28 5.28 15.34
N ALA A 10 3.75 5.46 16.57
CA ALA A 10 4.31 4.37 17.37
C ALA A 10 3.20 3.82 18.29
N GLY A 11 2.86 2.54 18.18
CA GLY A 11 1.82 1.89 19.00
C GLY A 11 0.85 1.05 18.17
N GLU A 12 -0.46 1.14 18.47
CA GLU A 12 -1.53 0.33 17.84
C GLU A 12 -1.80 0.71 16.36
N SER A 13 -1.44 1.93 15.94
CA SER A 13 -1.54 2.38 14.54
C SER A 13 -0.15 2.42 13.90
N LEU A 14 -0.05 2.00 12.64
CA LEU A 14 1.16 2.16 11.82
C LEU A 14 1.28 3.59 11.31
N VAL A 15 0.19 4.09 10.73
CA VAL A 15 0.13 5.39 10.07
C VAL A 15 -1.31 5.88 10.03
N VAL A 16 -1.49 7.19 10.15
CA VAL A 16 -2.78 7.86 10.01
C VAL A 16 -2.59 9.09 9.13
N ALA A 17 -3.50 9.30 8.20
CA ALA A 17 -3.62 10.53 7.46
C ALA A 17 -5.02 11.11 7.66
N SER A 18 -5.09 12.43 7.82
CA SER A 18 -6.32 13.13 8.15
C SER A 18 -6.46 14.36 7.29
N ASP A 19 -7.67 14.64 6.84
CA ASP A 19 -8.02 15.89 6.17
C ASP A 19 -8.83 16.77 7.13
N VAL A 20 -8.23 17.87 7.58
CA VAL A 20 -8.81 18.73 8.63
C VAL A 20 -10.07 19.46 8.13
N GLU A 21 -10.16 19.75 6.82
CA GLU A 21 -11.29 20.49 6.23
C GLU A 21 -12.56 19.63 6.15
N SER A 22 -12.43 18.38 5.73
CA SER A 22 -13.53 17.40 5.66
C SER A 22 -13.78 16.69 6.98
N GLY A 23 -12.78 16.65 7.88
CA GLY A 23 -12.82 15.88 9.12
C GLY A 23 -12.69 14.36 8.91
N VAL A 24 -12.28 13.93 7.72
CA VAL A 24 -12.03 12.52 7.40
C VAL A 24 -10.67 12.10 7.92
N SER A 25 -10.58 10.93 8.55
CA SER A 25 -9.31 10.31 8.92
C SER A 25 -9.26 8.86 8.44
N VAL A 26 -8.10 8.47 7.91
CA VAL A 26 -7.83 7.12 7.42
C VAL A 26 -6.47 6.69 7.96
N GLY A 27 -6.42 5.52 8.58
CA GLY A 27 -5.20 4.93 9.09
C GLY A 27 -5.13 3.43 8.88
N LEU A 28 -3.91 2.93 8.89
CA LEU A 28 -3.61 1.51 8.90
C LEU A 28 -2.99 1.11 10.23
N SER A 29 -3.30 -0.12 10.63
CA SER A 29 -2.77 -0.80 11.80
C SER A 29 -2.20 -2.15 11.36
N TYR A 30 -1.60 -2.87 12.30
CA TYR A 30 -1.24 -4.27 12.11
C TYR A 30 -1.96 -5.12 13.17
N ASP A 31 -2.51 -6.27 12.78
CA ASP A 31 -3.31 -7.12 13.67
C ASP A 31 -2.46 -7.75 14.79
N GLU A 32 -1.17 -7.95 14.53
CA GLU A 32 -0.21 -8.51 15.48
C GLU A 32 0.66 -7.44 16.13
N ALA A 33 1.17 -7.74 17.33
CA ALA A 33 2.11 -6.85 18.02
C ALA A 33 3.43 -6.78 17.26
N LEU A 34 3.74 -5.60 16.73
CA LEU A 34 4.98 -5.35 16.00
C LEU A 34 6.13 -4.99 16.93
N SER A 35 7.34 -5.28 16.47
CA SER A 35 8.57 -4.80 17.10
C SER A 35 8.64 -3.26 17.09
N GLU A 36 9.40 -2.69 18.04
CA GLU A 36 9.60 -1.24 18.10
C GLU A 36 10.19 -0.74 16.77
N PRO A 37 9.57 0.25 16.11
CA PRO A 37 9.96 0.65 14.77
C PRO A 37 11.29 1.37 14.75
N VAL A 38 12.03 1.20 13.65
CA VAL A 38 13.15 2.07 13.30
C VAL A 38 12.60 3.27 12.54
N VAL A 39 12.60 4.44 13.18
CA VAL A 39 12.09 5.69 12.61
C VAL A 39 13.22 6.52 12.00
N ALA A 40 13.02 7.01 10.78
CA ALA A 40 13.94 7.89 10.08
C ALA A 40 13.18 8.93 9.24
N GLY A 41 13.22 10.20 9.67
CA GLY A 41 12.51 11.28 8.98
C GLY A 41 10.99 11.04 9.00
N SER A 42 10.37 10.98 7.82
CA SER A 42 8.94 10.69 7.62
C SER A 42 8.63 9.19 7.45
N SER A 43 9.63 8.30 7.59
CA SER A 43 9.45 6.86 7.44
C SER A 43 9.63 6.12 8.77
N ALA A 44 8.91 5.01 8.93
CA ALA A 44 9.19 3.98 9.92
C ALA A 44 9.20 2.59 9.29
N VAL A 45 10.05 1.73 9.84
CA VAL A 45 10.11 0.30 9.49
C VAL A 45 9.79 -0.52 10.73
N TYR A 46 8.77 -1.36 10.62
CA TYR A 46 8.32 -2.28 11.65
C TYR A 46 8.69 -3.70 11.24
N GLY A 47 9.40 -4.44 12.09
CA GLY A 47 9.62 -5.86 11.85
C GLY A 47 8.34 -6.65 12.12
N VAL A 48 7.88 -7.40 11.13
CA VAL A 48 6.73 -8.32 11.24
C VAL A 48 7.24 -9.70 11.67
N ASP A 49 8.20 -10.25 10.92
CA ASP A 49 8.86 -11.51 11.21
C ASP A 49 10.34 -11.47 10.73
N GLU A 50 11.04 -12.61 10.75
CA GLU A 50 12.46 -12.68 10.34
C GLU A 50 12.70 -12.42 8.84
N GLN A 51 11.64 -12.52 8.02
CA GLN A 51 11.69 -12.44 6.57
C GLN A 51 10.89 -11.25 6.01
N SER A 52 10.08 -10.57 6.82
CA SER A 52 9.23 -9.48 6.36
C SER A 52 9.19 -8.27 7.31
N VAL A 53 9.07 -7.09 6.69
CA VAL A 53 8.93 -5.81 7.39
C VAL A 53 7.79 -5.01 6.78
N VAL A 54 7.14 -4.18 7.58
CA VAL A 54 6.21 -3.15 7.09
C VAL A 54 6.94 -1.83 7.10
N ARG A 55 7.04 -1.18 5.95
CA ARG A 55 7.55 0.17 5.81
C ARG A 55 6.40 1.12 5.59
N VAL A 56 6.31 2.15 6.41
CA VAL A 56 5.37 3.26 6.20
C VAL A 56 6.14 4.55 5.97
N THR A 57 5.60 5.40 5.11
CA THR A 57 6.14 6.74 4.85
C THR A 57 4.98 7.71 4.79
N ALA A 58 5.01 8.73 5.64
CA ALA A 58 4.11 9.87 5.52
C ALA A 58 4.46 10.68 4.26
N VAL A 59 3.44 11.01 3.47
CA VAL A 59 3.53 11.89 2.29
C VAL A 59 2.51 13.02 2.41
N ASP A 60 2.68 14.11 1.64
CA ASP A 60 1.87 15.34 1.75
C ASP A 60 0.35 15.14 1.56
N ALA A 61 -0.07 14.02 0.95
CA ALA A 61 -1.47 13.71 0.68
C ALA A 61 -1.86 12.29 1.12
N GLY A 62 -1.31 11.78 2.22
CA GLY A 62 -1.64 10.45 2.73
C GLY A 62 -0.44 9.70 3.27
N PHE A 63 -0.30 8.44 2.89
CA PHE A 63 0.84 7.62 3.26
C PHE A 63 1.13 6.53 2.24
N ALA A 64 2.41 6.20 2.12
CA ALA A 64 2.84 4.96 1.49
C ALA A 64 2.98 3.88 2.56
N ALA A 65 2.47 2.68 2.30
CA ALA A 65 2.55 1.54 3.21
C ALA A 65 2.87 0.28 2.42
N HIS A 66 4.05 -0.27 2.66
CA HIS A 66 4.60 -1.40 1.92
C HIS A 66 4.91 -2.56 2.85
N VAL A 67 4.43 -3.76 2.53
CA VAL A 67 4.97 -4.98 3.13
C VAL A 67 6.13 -5.45 2.26
N VAL A 68 7.32 -5.52 2.83
CA VAL A 68 8.54 -5.91 2.14
C VAL A 68 8.96 -7.28 2.62
N LEU A 69 9.00 -8.24 1.70
CA LEU A 69 9.48 -9.60 1.92
C LEU A 69 10.94 -9.67 1.45
N ALA A 70 11.86 -9.96 2.36
CA ALA A 70 13.29 -10.09 2.04
C ALA A 70 13.63 -11.40 1.30
N GLN A 71 12.75 -12.40 1.40
CA GLN A 71 12.86 -13.71 0.75
C GLN A 71 11.48 -14.37 0.70
N ALA A 72 11.37 -15.47 -0.06
CA ALA A 72 10.13 -16.24 -0.12
C ALA A 72 9.73 -16.74 1.28
N PRO A 73 8.47 -16.52 1.71
CA PRO A 73 7.98 -17.07 2.96
C PRO A 73 8.16 -18.58 3.00
N ALA A 74 8.52 -19.13 4.16
CA ALA A 74 8.63 -20.58 4.31
C ALA A 74 7.31 -21.31 3.95
N SER A 75 6.15 -20.67 4.13
CA SER A 75 4.84 -21.23 3.82
C SER A 75 4.57 -21.42 2.32
N VAL A 76 5.26 -20.68 1.43
CA VAL A 76 5.07 -20.81 -0.03
C VAL A 76 6.02 -21.83 -0.66
N VAL A 77 7.09 -22.20 0.04
CA VAL A 77 8.08 -23.19 -0.41
C VAL A 77 7.97 -24.45 0.44
N GLU A 78 6.90 -25.21 0.27
CA GLU A 78 6.72 -26.51 0.96
C GLU A 78 7.06 -27.67 0.01
N ASP A 79 8.12 -28.43 0.32
CA ASP A 79 8.49 -29.69 -0.35
C ASP A 79 8.55 -29.66 -1.90
N GLY A 80 8.80 -28.49 -2.50
CA GLY A 80 8.91 -28.32 -3.96
C GLY A 80 7.58 -28.10 -4.70
N ASP A 81 6.49 -27.86 -3.96
CA ASP A 81 5.18 -27.44 -4.48
C ASP A 81 4.83 -26.04 -3.95
N THR A 82 3.92 -25.34 -4.64
CA THR A 82 3.47 -24.00 -4.22
C THR A 82 2.51 -24.14 -3.05
N GLY A 83 3.00 -23.76 -1.86
CA GLY A 83 2.23 -23.79 -0.62
C GLY A 83 1.23 -22.63 -0.48
N ALA A 84 0.70 -22.44 0.74
CA ALA A 84 -0.20 -21.32 1.01
C ALA A 84 0.56 -19.99 1.07
N GLY A 85 0.03 -18.98 0.36
CA GLY A 85 0.54 -17.61 0.41
C GLY A 85 0.41 -16.98 1.79
N PRO A 86 1.28 -16.01 2.14
CA PRO A 86 1.10 -15.21 3.34
C PRO A 86 -0.22 -14.42 3.25
N VAL A 87 -0.80 -14.10 4.40
CA VAL A 87 -1.94 -13.19 4.49
C VAL A 87 -1.57 -12.07 5.44
N TYR A 88 -1.51 -10.84 4.91
CA TYR A 88 -1.22 -9.66 5.71
C TYR A 88 -2.52 -8.98 6.10
N ARG A 89 -2.75 -8.80 7.40
CA ARG A 89 -3.98 -8.24 7.97
C ARG A 89 -3.71 -6.84 8.49
N LEU A 90 -4.34 -5.86 7.85
CA LEU A 90 -4.17 -4.44 8.15
C LEU A 90 -5.51 -3.85 8.63
N PRO A 91 -5.76 -3.81 9.95
CA PRO A 91 -6.95 -3.16 10.48
C PRO A 91 -7.02 -1.68 10.07
N LEU A 92 -8.16 -1.28 9.54
CA LEU A 92 -8.44 0.08 9.08
C LEU A 92 -8.97 0.92 10.25
N GLN A 93 -8.40 2.10 10.40
CA GLN A 93 -8.91 3.15 11.29
C GLN A 93 -9.56 4.20 10.41
N VAL A 94 -10.88 4.32 10.46
CA VAL A 94 -11.62 5.21 9.55
C VAL A 94 -12.62 6.03 10.34
N GLU A 95 -12.55 7.35 10.19
CA GLU A 95 -13.55 8.28 10.67
C GLU A 95 -14.08 9.13 9.51
N GLY A 96 -15.40 9.34 9.48
CA GLY A 96 -16.05 10.15 8.43
C GLY A 96 -16.21 9.46 7.07
N ALA A 97 -15.71 8.23 6.90
CA ALA A 97 -15.82 7.47 5.66
C ALA A 97 -16.08 5.97 5.89
N THR A 98 -16.38 5.24 4.83
CA THR A 98 -16.52 3.78 4.80
C THR A 98 -15.58 3.20 3.74
N ALA A 99 -14.82 2.17 4.09
CA ALA A 99 -13.94 1.50 3.15
C ALA A 99 -14.71 0.49 2.27
N ARG A 100 -14.31 0.39 1.00
CA ARG A 100 -14.75 -0.61 0.04
C ARG A 100 -13.63 -1.00 -0.91
N LEU A 101 -13.70 -2.21 -1.46
CA LEU A 101 -12.84 -2.61 -2.58
C LEU A 101 -13.58 -2.39 -3.90
N SER A 102 -12.91 -1.75 -4.85
CA SER A 102 -13.46 -1.41 -6.16
C SER A 102 -12.33 -1.44 -7.19
N GLN A 103 -12.48 -2.24 -8.24
CA GLN A 103 -11.51 -2.36 -9.35
C GLN A 103 -10.05 -2.63 -8.91
N GLY A 104 -9.87 -3.39 -7.83
CA GLY A 104 -8.55 -3.73 -7.30
C GLY A 104 -7.88 -2.61 -6.49
N ALA A 105 -8.61 -1.55 -6.15
CA ALA A 105 -8.18 -0.50 -5.22
C ALA A 105 -9.08 -0.49 -3.98
N LEU A 106 -8.51 -0.02 -2.86
CA LEU A 106 -9.21 0.32 -1.64
C LEU A 106 -9.71 1.76 -1.73
N GLU A 107 -11.02 1.97 -1.72
CA GLU A 107 -11.64 3.28 -1.73
C GLU A 107 -12.28 3.57 -0.37
N PHE A 108 -12.21 4.83 0.06
CA PHE A 108 -12.91 5.35 1.24
C PHE A 108 -13.95 6.35 0.76
N VAL A 109 -15.21 6.10 1.13
CA VAL A 109 -16.36 6.84 0.64
C VAL A 109 -17.07 7.54 1.79
N ASP A 110 -17.34 8.83 1.65
CA ASP A 110 -18.05 9.62 2.65
C ASP A 110 -19.57 9.32 2.66
N ALA A 111 -20.30 10.02 3.54
CA ALA A 111 -21.75 9.87 3.66
C ALA A 111 -22.55 10.34 2.43
N ASP A 112 -21.97 11.23 1.61
CA ASP A 112 -22.56 11.74 0.37
C ASP A 112 -22.27 10.82 -0.84
N GLY A 113 -21.43 9.80 -0.65
CA GLY A 113 -21.06 8.83 -1.67
C GLY A 113 -19.84 9.25 -2.49
N ALA A 114 -19.10 10.30 -2.09
CA ALA A 114 -17.90 10.74 -2.77
C ALA A 114 -16.67 9.96 -2.27
N VAL A 115 -15.75 9.64 -3.18
CA VAL A 115 -14.47 9.00 -2.84
C VAL A 115 -13.53 10.07 -2.28
N VAL A 116 -13.24 9.97 -0.98
CA VAL A 116 -12.40 10.92 -0.24
C VAL A 116 -10.97 10.43 -0.07
N ALA A 117 -10.73 9.13 -0.20
CA ALA A 117 -9.39 8.54 -0.26
C ALA A 117 -9.42 7.26 -1.11
N VAL A 118 -8.29 6.94 -1.74
CA VAL A 118 -8.16 5.76 -2.60
C VAL A 118 -6.73 5.23 -2.58
N SER A 119 -6.56 3.92 -2.64
CA SER A 119 -5.26 3.31 -2.86
C SER A 119 -4.88 3.25 -4.33
N SER A 120 -3.60 3.03 -4.59
CA SER A 120 -3.17 2.46 -5.88
C SER A 120 -3.88 1.11 -6.13
N THR A 121 -3.87 0.63 -7.38
CA THR A 121 -4.23 -0.76 -7.62
C THR A 121 -3.29 -1.66 -6.82
N LEU A 122 -3.86 -2.53 -5.98
CA LEU A 122 -3.11 -3.40 -5.10
C LEU A 122 -2.24 -4.37 -5.93
N ARG A 123 -0.93 -4.22 -5.77
CA ARG A 123 0.08 -4.89 -6.58
C ARG A 123 1.21 -5.38 -5.70
N MET A 124 2.00 -6.27 -6.26
CA MET A 124 3.32 -6.60 -5.75
C MET A 124 4.32 -6.63 -6.89
N TRP A 125 5.56 -6.36 -6.56
CA TRP A 125 6.66 -6.41 -7.51
C TRP A 125 7.93 -6.90 -6.83
N ASP A 126 8.81 -7.50 -7.62
CA ASP A 126 10.11 -7.93 -7.15
C ASP A 126 11.15 -6.81 -7.36
N ALA A 127 12.39 -7.03 -6.95
CA ALA A 127 13.47 -6.05 -7.05
C ALA A 127 14.06 -5.90 -8.46
N SER A 128 13.54 -6.61 -9.47
CA SER A 128 13.96 -6.42 -10.85
C SER A 128 13.43 -5.10 -11.39
N VAL A 129 14.29 -4.40 -12.13
CA VAL A 129 13.96 -3.11 -12.75
C VAL A 129 14.28 -3.13 -14.23
N ASP A 130 13.53 -2.36 -15.01
CA ASP A 130 13.78 -2.17 -16.43
C ASP A 130 14.90 -1.13 -16.68
N GLU A 131 15.10 -0.76 -17.95
CA GLU A 131 16.14 0.21 -18.33
C GLU A 131 15.87 1.65 -17.79
N PHE A 132 14.65 1.92 -17.36
CA PHE A 132 14.21 3.20 -16.81
C PHE A 132 14.16 3.21 -15.28
N GLY A 133 14.29 2.04 -14.65
CA GLY A 133 14.27 1.88 -13.21
C GLY A 133 12.88 1.54 -12.64
N ASP A 134 11.89 1.29 -13.50
CA ASP A 134 10.56 0.87 -13.10
C ASP A 134 10.54 -0.63 -12.76
N PRO A 135 9.68 -1.10 -11.85
CA PRO A 135 9.57 -2.52 -11.54
C PRO A 135 9.24 -3.35 -12.78
N ALA A 136 10.12 -4.30 -13.13
CA ALA A 136 10.00 -5.07 -14.37
C ALA A 136 9.08 -6.30 -14.22
N ASN A 137 8.93 -6.80 -12.99
CA ASN A 137 8.10 -7.97 -12.68
C ASN A 137 7.04 -7.58 -11.65
N VAL A 138 5.77 -7.53 -12.08
CA VAL A 138 4.64 -7.02 -11.29
C VAL A 138 3.46 -7.98 -11.39
N ALA A 139 2.81 -8.24 -10.26
CA ALA A 139 1.59 -9.02 -10.16
C ALA A 139 0.51 -8.26 -9.38
N LEU A 140 -0.76 -8.62 -9.60
CA LEU A 140 -1.85 -8.12 -8.76
C LEU A 140 -1.84 -8.82 -7.41
N VAL A 141 -2.29 -8.13 -6.38
CA VAL A 141 -2.49 -8.68 -5.05
C VAL A 141 -3.97 -8.82 -4.80
N ASP A 142 -4.41 -10.03 -4.48
CA ASP A 142 -5.78 -10.26 -4.08
C ASP A 142 -6.04 -9.62 -2.72
N ALA A 143 -7.21 -9.01 -2.57
CA ALA A 143 -7.58 -8.33 -1.34
C ALA A 143 -9.03 -8.59 -0.93
N ALA A 144 -9.26 -8.58 0.38
CA ALA A 144 -10.59 -8.67 0.96
C ALA A 144 -10.74 -7.66 2.11
N LEU A 145 -11.95 -7.14 2.28
CA LEU A 145 -12.35 -6.44 3.50
C LEU A 145 -13.13 -7.41 4.38
N VAL A 146 -12.60 -7.73 5.54
CA VAL A 146 -13.23 -8.61 6.52
C VAL A 146 -13.59 -7.86 7.79
N ALA A 147 -14.53 -8.38 8.56
CA ALA A 147 -14.85 -7.84 9.87
C ALA A 147 -13.74 -8.24 10.87
N GLY A 148 -13.14 -7.26 11.54
CA GLY A 148 -12.21 -7.48 12.65
C GLY A 148 -12.94 -7.66 13.99
N ASP A 149 -12.20 -8.12 14.98
CA ASP A 149 -12.74 -8.49 16.31
C ASP A 149 -13.32 -7.29 17.09
N SER A 150 -12.84 -6.08 16.80
CA SER A 150 -13.30 -4.82 17.41
C SER A 150 -14.44 -4.14 16.63
N GLY A 151 -14.94 -4.77 15.56
CA GLY A 151 -15.88 -4.15 14.63
C GLY A 151 -15.23 -3.21 13.60
N ALA A 152 -13.91 -2.99 13.69
CA ALA A 152 -13.14 -2.35 12.63
C ALA A 152 -13.09 -3.23 11.38
N GLN A 153 -13.07 -2.64 10.19
CA GLN A 153 -12.78 -3.37 8.96
C GLN A 153 -11.29 -3.68 8.89
N VAL A 154 -10.94 -4.86 8.38
CA VAL A 154 -9.56 -5.29 8.17
C VAL A 154 -9.33 -5.50 6.69
N LEU A 155 -8.30 -4.86 6.13
CA LEU A 155 -7.80 -5.15 4.81
C LEU A 155 -6.92 -6.39 4.89
N GLU A 156 -7.34 -7.48 4.27
CA GLU A 156 -6.51 -8.66 4.05
C GLU A 156 -5.85 -8.55 2.68
N LEU A 157 -4.53 -8.57 2.64
CA LEU A 157 -3.74 -8.68 1.42
C LEU A 157 -3.23 -10.10 1.27
N ARG A 158 -3.37 -10.64 0.07
CA ARG A 158 -3.01 -12.02 -0.29
C ARG A 158 -2.08 -11.97 -1.51
N PRO A 159 -0.76 -11.79 -1.29
CA PRO A 159 0.22 -11.93 -2.34
C PRO A 159 0.11 -13.30 -3.05
N ASP A 160 0.28 -13.31 -4.37
CA ASP A 160 0.20 -14.54 -5.16
C ASP A 160 1.36 -15.49 -4.78
N PRO A 161 1.07 -16.68 -4.21
CA PRO A 161 2.11 -17.62 -3.83
C PRO A 161 2.90 -18.15 -5.02
N ALA A 162 2.31 -18.21 -6.23
CA ALA A 162 3.02 -18.66 -7.42
C ALA A 162 4.11 -17.67 -7.83
N PHE A 163 3.83 -16.36 -7.74
CA PHE A 163 4.84 -15.32 -7.95
C PHE A 163 5.94 -15.40 -6.89
N LEU A 164 5.58 -15.59 -5.62
CA LEU A 164 6.57 -15.67 -4.54
C LEU A 164 7.46 -16.92 -4.63
N ALA A 165 6.92 -18.04 -5.13
CA ALA A 165 7.63 -19.29 -5.31
C ALA A 165 8.38 -19.40 -6.66
N ASP A 166 8.16 -18.45 -7.59
CA ASP A 166 8.80 -18.49 -8.90
C ASP A 166 10.33 -18.36 -8.76
N PRO A 167 11.14 -19.28 -9.32
CA PRO A 167 12.60 -19.19 -9.28
C PRO A 167 13.18 -17.95 -9.95
N ASP A 168 12.43 -17.28 -10.83
CA ASP A 168 12.84 -16.05 -11.50
C ASP A 168 12.52 -14.79 -10.68
N THR A 169 11.77 -14.90 -9.57
CA THR A 169 11.44 -13.77 -8.69
C THR A 169 12.67 -13.28 -7.93
N VAL A 170 12.97 -12.00 -8.08
CA VAL A 170 14.15 -11.36 -7.48
C VAL A 170 13.77 -10.63 -6.19
N TYR A 171 14.15 -11.17 -5.03
CA TYR A 171 13.88 -10.51 -3.75
C TYR A 171 14.79 -9.29 -3.49
N PRO A 172 14.32 -8.28 -2.71
CA PRO A 172 13.06 -8.23 -1.98
C PRO A 172 11.82 -8.03 -2.86
N VAL A 173 10.70 -8.63 -2.44
CA VAL A 173 9.37 -8.39 -3.03
C VAL A 173 8.65 -7.36 -2.18
N THR A 174 8.04 -6.38 -2.83
CA THR A 174 7.22 -5.34 -2.20
C THR A 174 5.76 -5.58 -2.52
N VAL A 175 4.90 -5.56 -1.50
CA VAL A 175 3.44 -5.66 -1.59
C VAL A 175 2.86 -4.30 -1.19
N ASP A 176 2.03 -3.76 -2.08
CA ASP A 176 1.60 -2.36 -2.06
C ASP A 176 0.11 -2.20 -1.80
N PRO A 177 -0.23 -1.65 -0.63
CA PRO A 177 -1.43 -0.85 -0.46
C PRO A 177 -1.12 0.64 -0.18
N ASP A 178 -0.45 1.36 -1.07
CA ASP A 178 -0.26 2.81 -0.95
C ASP A 178 -1.62 3.52 -0.99
N VAL A 179 -1.89 4.40 -0.01
CA VAL A 179 -3.18 5.11 0.14
C VAL A 179 -3.00 6.61 -0.01
N THR A 180 -3.76 7.20 -0.92
CA THR A 180 -3.80 8.65 -1.17
C THR A 180 -5.13 9.26 -0.71
N LEU A 181 -5.09 10.41 -0.05
CA LEU A 181 -6.25 11.24 0.32
C LEU A 181 -6.59 12.23 -0.81
N ASN A 182 -7.86 12.63 -0.92
CA ASN A 182 -8.34 13.66 -1.85
C ASN A 182 -7.99 13.42 -3.34
N PRO A 183 -8.33 12.26 -3.94
CA PRO A 183 -7.96 11.92 -5.33
C PRO A 183 -8.62 12.78 -6.41
N SER A 184 -9.51 13.71 -6.04
CA SER A 184 -10.17 14.65 -6.95
C SER A 184 -9.43 15.98 -7.10
N SER A 185 -8.50 16.30 -6.19
CA SER A 185 -7.70 17.54 -6.22
C SER A 185 -6.41 17.38 -7.03
N ASP A 186 -5.86 16.17 -7.05
CA ASP A 186 -4.78 15.76 -7.94
C ASP A 186 -5.35 14.86 -9.03
N THR A 187 -5.05 15.13 -10.29
CA THR A 187 -5.64 14.43 -11.42
C THR A 187 -5.17 12.97 -11.46
N TYR A 188 -5.91 12.05 -10.83
CA TYR A 188 -5.73 10.62 -11.02
C TYR A 188 -6.40 10.18 -12.33
N VAL A 189 -5.61 10.03 -13.40
CA VAL A 189 -6.08 9.37 -14.64
C VAL A 189 -5.76 7.88 -14.54
N SER A 190 -6.75 7.07 -14.20
CA SER A 190 -6.66 5.62 -14.39
C SER A 190 -6.86 5.31 -15.89
N ASN A 191 -5.78 5.20 -16.67
CA ASN A 191 -5.90 4.74 -18.04
C ASN A 191 -5.92 3.20 -18.07
N GLY A 192 -7.12 2.63 -18.00
CA GLY A 192 -7.37 1.26 -18.42
C GLY A 192 -7.34 1.17 -19.94
N ALA A 193 -6.16 1.19 -20.55
CA ALA A 193 -5.98 0.77 -21.94
C ALA A 193 -4.51 0.46 -22.24
N TRP A 194 -4.27 -0.79 -22.63
CA TRP A 194 -3.05 -1.28 -23.24
C TRP A 194 -2.62 -0.38 -24.40
N GLY A 195 -1.37 0.09 -24.35
CA GLY A 195 -0.65 0.62 -25.50
C GLY A 195 -1.13 1.99 -25.98
N GLN A 196 -0.77 3.04 -25.23
CA GLN A 196 -0.23 4.28 -25.79
C GLN A 196 0.33 5.15 -24.68
N SER A 197 1.60 5.52 -24.85
CA SER A 197 2.39 6.38 -23.99
C SER A 197 1.96 7.83 -24.16
N ASP A 198 1.32 8.38 -23.12
CA ASP A 198 1.20 9.82 -22.91
C ASP A 198 1.41 10.10 -21.42
N ALA A 199 2.39 10.98 -21.14
CA ALA A 199 3.00 11.19 -19.83
C ALA A 199 2.04 11.81 -18.80
N SER A 200 1.97 11.20 -17.62
CA SER A 200 1.29 11.74 -16.44
C SER A 200 2.32 12.01 -15.34
N PHE A 201 2.48 13.29 -15.00
CA PHE A 201 3.33 13.78 -13.91
C PHE A 201 2.52 13.85 -12.60
N ALA A 202 2.32 12.70 -11.95
CA ALA A 202 1.81 12.65 -10.56
C ALA A 202 2.40 11.49 -9.74
N GLY A 203 3.37 10.74 -10.30
CA GLY A 203 4.16 9.73 -9.58
C GLY A 203 5.52 9.49 -10.24
N ASP A 204 5.98 10.41 -11.10
CA ASP A 204 7.23 10.26 -11.83
C ASP A 204 8.42 10.70 -10.94
N TRP A 205 9.38 9.81 -10.70
CA TRP A 205 10.67 10.16 -10.10
C TRP A 205 11.54 11.04 -11.03
N SER A 206 11.02 11.48 -12.18
CA SER A 206 11.62 12.49 -13.05
C SER A 206 10.84 13.82 -13.03
N LEU A 207 11.13 14.65 -12.03
CA LEU A 207 10.84 16.09 -12.09
C LEU A 207 11.95 16.79 -12.89
N ARG A 208 11.76 16.99 -14.20
CA ARG A 208 12.63 17.85 -15.02
C ARG A 208 12.08 19.27 -15.09
N VAL A 209 12.55 20.13 -14.19
CA VAL A 209 12.51 21.59 -14.40
C VAL A 209 13.65 21.99 -15.32
N GLY A 210 13.34 22.19 -16.60
CA GLY A 210 14.22 22.95 -17.49
C GLY A 210 14.18 24.42 -17.10
N SER A 211 15.24 24.93 -16.48
CA SER A 211 15.44 26.37 -16.31
C SER A 211 16.73 26.81 -17.04
N ASN A 212 16.47 27.61 -18.08
CA ASN A 212 17.34 28.49 -18.89
C ASN A 212 18.32 27.87 -19.90
#